data_AF-A0A0G1YBB9-F1
#
_entry.id   AF-A0A0G1YBB9-F1
#
_cell.length_a   1.000
_cell.length_b   1.000
_cell.length_c   1.000
_cell.angle_alpha   90.00
_cell.angle_beta   90.00
_cell.angle_gamma   90.00
#
_symmetry.space_group_name_H-M   'P 1'
#
loop_
_entity.id
_entity.type
_entity.pdbx_description
1 polymer ?
#
loop_
_entity_poly.entity_id
_entity_poly.type
_entity_poly.pdbx_seq_one_letter_code
_entity_poly.pdbx_strand_id
1 'polypeptide(L)'
;RITVLTGLFVLSLLILASLLPQFNNYYTARLPASSGWRAFFITIVFGLYLFAWEFFFRGFLLFGLLPRFGVYAIVIHLVLFTGMHITKPPLELVASLPGGLLLECVAYRCRSFLPAFLIHWMMNVVLKVLIVI
;
A
#
# COMPACT_ATOMS: atom_id res chain seq x y z
N ARG A 1 -15.03 -11.03 3.25
CA ARG A 1 -15.76 -9.90 3.90
C ARG A 1 -14.79 -8.78 4.29
N ILE A 2 -13.80 -9.03 5.17
CA ILE A 2 -12.85 -7.99 5.60
C ILE A 2 -12.06 -7.34 4.45
N THR A 3 -11.50 -8.12 3.53
CA THR A 3 -10.73 -7.61 2.37
C THR A 3 -11.52 -6.62 1.51
N VAL A 4 -12.79 -6.95 1.20
CA VAL A 4 -13.64 -6.09 0.36
C VAL A 4 -14.00 -4.81 1.10
N LEU A 5 -14.35 -4.88 2.39
CA LEU A 5 -14.66 -3.71 3.19
C LEU A 5 -13.45 -2.79 3.33
N THR A 6 -12.27 -3.36 3.58
CA THR A 6 -11.01 -2.61 3.58
C THR A 6 -10.75 -1.96 2.23
N GLY A 7 -10.92 -2.71 1.12
CA GLY A 7 -10.74 -2.16 -0.23
C GLY A 7 -11.66 -0.98 -0.53
N LEU A 8 -12.94 -1.08 -0.16
CA LEU A 8 -13.93 0.00 -0.36
C LEU A 8 -13.63 1.23 0.52
N PHE A 9 -13.24 1.01 1.77
CA PHE A 9 -12.85 2.09 2.67
C PHE A 9 -11.58 2.80 2.17
N VAL A 10 -10.59 2.04 1.74
CA VAL A 10 -9.36 2.59 1.17
C VAL A 10 -9.66 3.35 -0.13
N LEU A 11 -10.54 2.84 -0.98
CA LEU A 11 -10.95 3.52 -2.21
C LEU A 11 -11.53 4.91 -1.93
N SER A 12 -12.39 5.07 -0.92
CA SER A 12 -12.94 6.38 -0.58
C SER A 12 -11.85 7.35 -0.09
N LEU A 13 -10.87 6.87 0.68
CA LEU A 13 -9.72 7.69 1.09
C LEU A 13 -8.85 8.11 -0.09
N LEU A 14 -8.67 7.26 -1.10
CA LEU A 14 -7.89 7.60 -2.29
C LEU A 14 -8.55 8.68 -3.14
N ILE A 15 -9.87 8.68 -3.25
CA ILE A 15 -10.61 9.75 -3.93
C ILE A 15 -10.39 11.08 -3.21
N LEU A 16 -10.42 11.10 -1.87
CA LEU A 16 -10.11 12.31 -1.12
C LEU A 16 -8.64 12.72 -1.27
N ALA A 17 -7.72 11.75 -1.26
CA ALA A 17 -6.29 12.01 -1.40
C ALA A 17 -5.94 12.57 -2.78
N SER A 18 -6.57 12.11 -3.87
CA SER A 18 -6.29 12.60 -5.23
C SER A 18 -6.66 14.07 -5.44
N LEU A 19 -7.57 14.61 -4.63
CA LEU A 19 -7.97 16.02 -4.64
C LEU A 19 -6.98 16.94 -3.91
N LEU A 20 -6.02 16.38 -3.17
CA LEU A 20 -5.07 17.17 -2.38
C LEU A 20 -3.83 17.55 -3.23
N PRO A 21 -3.42 18.83 -3.26
CA PRO A 21 -2.28 19.28 -4.08
C PRO A 21 -0.98 18.53 -3.80
N GLN A 22 -0.71 18.18 -2.53
CA GLN A 22 0.50 17.45 -2.16
C GLN A 22 0.59 16.03 -2.76
N PHE A 23 -0.56 15.36 -2.98
CA PHE A 23 -0.61 14.06 -3.63
C PHE A 23 -0.49 14.23 -5.14
N ASN A 24 -1.26 15.15 -5.72
CA ASN A 24 -1.22 15.42 -7.15
C ASN A 24 0.23 15.79 -7.58
N ASN A 25 0.84 16.79 -6.94
CA ASN A 25 2.20 17.23 -7.27
C ASN A 25 3.24 16.10 -7.13
N TYR A 26 3.14 15.29 -6.07
CA TYR A 26 4.08 14.20 -5.83
C TYR A 26 3.97 13.08 -6.88
N TYR A 27 2.75 12.65 -7.18
CA TYR A 27 2.52 11.51 -8.07
C TYR A 27 2.54 11.89 -9.55
N THR A 28 2.06 13.09 -9.93
CA THR A 28 2.18 13.60 -11.32
C THR A 28 3.63 13.66 -11.76
N ALA A 29 4.54 14.14 -10.91
CA ALA A 29 5.98 14.16 -11.18
C ALA A 29 6.62 12.76 -11.34
N ARG A 30 5.90 11.70 -10.98
CA ARG A 30 6.35 10.30 -10.98
C ARG A 30 5.49 9.41 -11.89
N LEU A 31 4.64 10.01 -12.72
CA LEU A 31 3.90 9.27 -13.74
C LEU A 31 4.88 8.76 -14.80
N PRO A 32 4.70 7.52 -15.30
CA PRO A 32 5.50 7.03 -16.39
C PRO A 32 5.26 7.87 -17.65
N ALA A 33 6.34 8.34 -18.30
CA ALA A 33 6.26 9.09 -19.55
C ALA A 33 5.80 8.25 -20.76
N SER A 34 5.67 6.93 -20.59
CA SER A 34 5.27 6.00 -21.64
C SER A 34 3.76 5.83 -21.74
N SER A 35 3.24 5.54 -22.94
CA SER A 35 1.83 5.20 -23.19
C SER A 35 1.65 3.77 -23.74
N GLY A 36 0.40 3.31 -23.87
CA GLY A 36 0.06 2.02 -24.46
C GLY A 36 0.66 0.81 -23.73
N TRP A 37 1.17 -0.16 -24.48
CA TRP A 37 1.70 -1.42 -23.92
C TRP A 37 2.88 -1.21 -22.97
N ARG A 38 3.69 -0.15 -23.17
CA ARG A 38 4.82 0.17 -22.29
C ARG A 38 4.34 0.61 -20.90
N ALA A 39 3.29 1.44 -20.85
CA ALA A 39 2.67 1.85 -19.58
C ALA A 39 2.08 0.66 -18.83
N PHE A 40 1.43 -0.25 -19.56
CA PHE A 40 0.93 -1.50 -19.01
C PHE A 40 2.06 -2.34 -18.42
N PHE A 41 3.15 -2.56 -19.16
CA PHE A 41 4.30 -3.32 -18.69
C PHE A 41 4.94 -2.71 -17.43
N ILE A 42 5.12 -1.39 -17.38
CA ILE A 42 5.62 -0.68 -16.18
C ILE A 42 4.70 -0.92 -14.97
N THR A 43 3.38 -0.94 -15.19
CA THR A 43 2.41 -1.20 -14.12
C THR A 43 2.53 -2.61 -13.57
N ILE A 44 2.77 -3.61 -14.44
CA ILE A 44 3.02 -4.99 -14.03
C ILE A 44 4.35 -5.12 -13.26
N VAL A 45 5.42 -4.52 -13.75
CA VAL A 45 6.73 -4.52 -13.06
C VAL A 45 6.62 -3.85 -11.68
N PHE A 46 5.89 -2.74 -11.59
CA PHE A 46 5.61 -2.10 -10.30
C PHE A 46 4.72 -2.97 -9.40
N GLY A 47 3.79 -3.74 -9.99
CA GLY A 47 3.03 -4.77 -9.29
C GLY A 47 3.92 -5.85 -8.68
N LEU A 48 4.94 -6.33 -9.40
CA LEU A 48 5.91 -7.29 -8.87
C LEU A 48 6.74 -6.70 -7.72
N TYR A 49 7.12 -5.42 -7.83
CA TYR A 49 7.75 -4.70 -6.72
C TYR A 49 6.84 -4.68 -5.48
N LEU A 50 5.55 -4.33 -5.64
CA LEU A 50 4.60 -4.33 -4.53
C LEU A 50 4.30 -5.73 -4.01
N PHE A 51 4.36 -6.75 -4.85
CA PHE A 51 4.26 -8.14 -4.41
C PHE A 51 5.42 -8.48 -3.47
N ALA A 52 6.65 -8.16 -3.86
CA ALA A 52 7.84 -8.37 -3.03
C ALA A 52 7.77 -7.54 -1.74
N TRP A 53 7.27 -6.30 -1.82
CA TRP A 53 7.05 -5.42 -0.67
C TRP A 53 6.11 -6.05 0.36
N GLU A 54 4.94 -6.47 -0.11
CA GLU A 54 3.88 -7.02 0.75
C GLU A 54 4.25 -8.41 1.27
N PHE A 55 4.95 -9.20 0.46
CA PHE A 55 5.58 -10.44 0.90
C PHE A 55 6.59 -10.17 2.01
N PHE A 56 7.50 -9.22 1.85
CA PHE A 56 8.51 -8.91 2.88
C PHE A 56 7.86 -8.47 4.18
N PHE A 57 6.96 -7.49 4.12
CA PHE A 57 6.36 -6.89 5.31
C PHE A 57 5.35 -7.82 5.99
N ARG A 58 4.38 -8.35 5.25
CA ARG A 58 3.27 -9.13 5.85
C ARG A 58 3.47 -10.62 5.76
N GLY A 59 4.17 -11.12 4.73
CA GLY A 59 4.48 -12.53 4.58
C GLY A 59 5.64 -12.98 5.47
N PHE A 60 6.77 -12.29 5.40
CA PHE A 60 8.00 -12.67 6.08
C PHE A 60 8.15 -12.00 7.45
N LEU A 61 8.12 -10.67 7.51
CA LEU A 61 8.41 -9.92 8.74
C LEU A 61 7.31 -10.10 9.79
N LEU A 62 6.04 -9.80 9.46
CA LEU A 62 4.93 -9.94 10.40
C LEU A 62 4.78 -11.38 10.90
N PHE A 63 4.60 -12.35 9.98
CA PHE A 63 4.40 -13.74 10.38
C PHE A 63 5.66 -14.43 10.91
N GLY A 64 6.85 -13.97 10.54
CA GLY A 64 8.11 -14.46 11.10
C GLY A 64 8.36 -13.98 12.52
N LEU A 65 7.94 -12.74 12.86
CA LEU A 65 8.05 -12.20 14.21
C LEU A 65 6.93 -12.70 15.14
N LEU A 66 5.76 -13.02 14.60
CA LEU A 66 4.57 -13.37 15.38
C LEU A 66 4.80 -14.49 16.44
N PRO A 67 5.49 -15.62 16.13
CA PRO A 67 5.71 -16.68 17.11
C PRO A 67 6.60 -16.26 18.27
N ARG A 68 7.53 -15.31 18.06
CA ARG A 68 8.50 -14.88 19.06
C ARG A 68 8.03 -13.69 19.89
N PHE A 69 7.36 -12.74 19.24
CA PHE A 69 6.99 -11.45 19.81
C PHE A 69 5.49 -11.27 20.02
N GLY A 70 4.65 -12.20 19.55
CA GLY A 70 3.20 -12.11 19.69
C GLY A 70 2.65 -10.80 19.14
N VAL A 71 1.86 -10.09 19.93
CA VAL A 71 1.27 -8.79 19.55
C VAL A 71 2.31 -7.71 19.28
N TYR A 72 3.50 -7.78 19.88
CA TYR A 72 4.56 -6.78 19.64
C TYR A 72 5.13 -6.86 18.22
N ALA A 73 4.94 -7.98 17.51
CA ALA A 73 5.30 -8.09 16.10
C ALA A 73 4.60 -7.02 15.24
N ILE A 74 3.36 -6.65 15.61
CA ILE A 74 2.58 -5.60 14.94
C ILE A 74 3.28 -4.25 15.09
N VAL A 75 3.72 -3.91 16.31
CA VAL A 75 4.40 -2.64 16.57
C VAL A 75 5.73 -2.56 15.82
N ILE A 76 6.53 -3.63 15.87
CA ILE A 76 7.81 -3.70 15.16
C ILE A 76 7.61 -3.53 13.65
N HIS A 77 6.67 -4.27 13.08
CA HIS A 77 6.33 -4.15 11.66
C HIS A 77 5.84 -2.74 11.32
N LEU A 78 4.91 -2.16 12.09
CA LEU A 78 4.35 -0.84 11.82
C LEU A 78 5.39 0.27 11.79
N VAL A 79 6.33 0.26 12.74
CA VAL A 79 7.40 1.26 12.79
C VAL A 79 8.26 1.17 11.53
N LEU A 80 8.65 -0.05 11.14
CA LEU A 80 9.46 -0.27 9.93
C LEU A 80 8.70 0.10 8.66
N PHE A 81 7.44 -0.34 8.52
CA PHE A 81 6.59 -0.05 7.37
C PHE A 81 6.32 1.45 7.21
N THR A 82 5.98 2.13 8.30
CA THR A 82 5.73 3.59 8.31
C THR A 82 7.02 4.34 7.98
N GLY A 83 8.16 3.93 8.53
CA GLY A 83 9.47 4.52 8.24
C GLY A 83 9.83 4.51 6.75
N MET A 84 9.41 3.47 6.02
CA MET A 84 9.62 3.41 4.58
C MET A 84 8.79 4.42 3.76
N HIS A 85 7.85 5.13 4.38
CA HIS A 85 7.07 6.18 3.75
C HIS A 85 7.64 7.58 4.03
N ILE A 86 8.82 7.71 4.65
CA ILE A 86 9.36 9.01 5.07
C ILE A 86 9.59 10.01 3.93
N THR A 87 9.77 9.51 2.70
CA THR A 87 9.96 10.34 1.49
C THR A 87 8.65 10.67 0.76
N LYS A 88 7.51 10.15 1.24
CA LYS A 88 6.17 10.38 0.68
C LYS A 88 5.59 11.71 1.18
N PRO A 89 4.47 12.20 0.59
CA PRO A 89 3.75 13.34 1.13
C PRO A 89 3.47 13.18 2.63
N PRO A 90 3.55 14.25 3.45
CA PRO A 90 3.42 14.13 4.92
C PRO A 90 2.14 13.42 5.36
N LEU A 91 1.00 13.69 4.70
CA LEU A 91 -0.24 12.97 5.04
C LEU A 91 -0.20 11.49 4.64
N GLU A 92 0.54 11.10 3.60
CA GLU A 92 0.73 9.68 3.27
C GLU A 92 1.61 8.99 4.32
N LEU A 93 2.67 9.65 4.80
CA LEU A 93 3.47 9.14 5.91
C LEU A 93 2.60 8.93 7.16
N VAL A 94 1.81 9.92 7.56
CA VAL A 94 0.91 9.79 8.72
C VAL A 94 -0.16 8.72 8.48
N ALA A 95 -0.75 8.67 7.28
CA ALA A 95 -1.77 7.68 6.91
C ALA A 95 -1.20 6.25 6.75
N SER A 96 0.10 6.10 6.50
CA SER A 96 0.76 4.79 6.38
C SER A 96 0.75 4.02 7.70
N LEU A 97 0.60 4.69 8.84
CA LEU A 97 0.50 4.06 10.15
C LEU A 97 -0.86 3.35 10.35
N PRO A 98 -2.04 4.02 10.28
CA PRO A 98 -3.33 3.34 10.31
C PRO A 98 -3.58 2.47 9.07
N GLY A 99 -3.07 2.85 7.90
CA GLY A 99 -3.18 2.04 6.68
C GLY A 99 -2.36 0.75 6.76
N GLY A 100 -1.16 0.83 7.33
CA GLY A 100 -0.31 -0.32 7.65
C GLY A 100 -1.05 -1.31 8.54
N LEU A 101 -1.63 -0.82 9.64
CA LEU A 101 -2.37 -1.64 10.61
C LEU A 101 -3.61 -2.29 9.99
N LEU A 102 -4.32 -1.56 9.12
CA LEU A 102 -5.48 -2.08 8.42
C LEU A 102 -5.10 -3.26 7.50
N LEU A 103 -4.03 -3.12 6.72
CA LEU A 103 -3.54 -4.19 5.84
C LEU A 103 -2.91 -5.36 6.61
N GLU A 104 -2.26 -5.10 7.74
CA GLU A 104 -1.82 -6.16 8.65
C GLU A 104 -3.01 -6.96 9.20
N CYS A 105 -4.09 -6.29 9.61
CA CYS A 105 -5.31 -6.96 10.09
C CYS A 105 -5.89 -7.86 9.00
N VAL A 106 -5.94 -7.37 7.76
CA VAL A 106 -6.35 -8.19 6.60
C VAL A 106 -5.42 -9.40 6.45
N ALA A 107 -4.10 -9.18 6.45
CA ALA A 107 -3.13 -10.26 6.29
C ALA A 107 -3.26 -11.32 7.39
N TYR A 108 -3.33 -10.88 8.65
CA TYR A 108 -3.48 -11.72 9.83
C TYR A 108 -4.77 -12.55 9.80
N ARG A 109 -5.91 -11.91 9.50
CA ARG A 109 -7.22 -12.59 9.41
C ARG A 109 -7.29 -13.58 8.26
N CYS A 110 -6.68 -13.26 7.13
CA CYS A 110 -6.63 -14.12 5.95
C CYS A 110 -5.51 -15.16 6.00
N ARG A 111 -4.60 -15.07 6.99
CA ARG A 111 -3.37 -15.89 7.08
C ARG A 111 -2.56 -15.88 5.79
N SER A 112 -2.54 -14.74 5.10
CA SER A 112 -1.89 -14.58 3.80
C SER A 112 -1.62 -13.10 3.52
N PHE A 113 -0.47 -12.79 2.92
CA PHE A 113 -0.16 -11.43 2.45
C PHE A 113 -0.88 -11.08 1.15
N LEU A 114 -1.34 -12.07 0.36
CA LEU A 114 -1.90 -11.85 -0.98
C LEU A 114 -3.08 -10.85 -1.00
N PRO A 115 -4.04 -10.88 -0.05
CA PRO A 115 -5.12 -9.91 -0.06
C PRO A 115 -4.64 -8.48 0.23
N ALA A 116 -3.64 -8.31 1.10
CA ALA A 116 -3.03 -7.01 1.36
C ALA A 116 -2.26 -6.51 0.14
N PHE A 117 -1.54 -7.39 -0.55
CA PHE A 117 -0.91 -7.12 -1.85
C PHE A 117 -1.90 -6.62 -2.88
N LEU A 118 -3.01 -7.34 -3.08
CA LEU A 118 -4.02 -6.94 -4.07
C LEU A 118 -4.60 -5.56 -3.75
N ILE A 119 -4.91 -5.29 -2.48
CA ILE A 119 -5.39 -3.97 -2.06
C ILE A 119 -4.32 -2.91 -2.34
N HIS A 120 -3.07 -3.11 -1.89
CA HIS A 120 -2.02 -2.09 -2.03
C HIS A 120 -1.62 -1.85 -3.50
N TRP A 121 -1.64 -2.88 -4.33
CA TRP A 121 -1.41 -2.72 -5.76
C TRP A 121 -2.55 -1.95 -6.43
N MET A 122 -3.81 -2.31 -6.14
CA MET A 122 -4.96 -1.55 -6.64
C MET A 122 -4.99 -0.11 -6.15
N MET A 123 -4.57 0.15 -4.90
CA MET A 123 -4.43 1.53 -4.39
C MET A 123 -3.52 2.38 -5.27
N ASN A 124 -2.36 1.83 -5.64
CA ASN A 124 -1.38 2.54 -6.46
C ASN A 124 -1.89 2.76 -7.88
N VAL A 125 -2.60 1.79 -8.46
CA VAL A 125 -3.20 1.91 -9.79
C VAL A 125 -4.31 2.97 -9.77
N VAL A 126 -5.25 2.86 -8.85
CA VAL A 126 -6.40 3.77 -8.73
C VAL A 126 -5.95 5.20 -8.46
N LEU A 127 -5.01 5.43 -7.52
CA LEU A 127 -4.52 6.77 -7.24
C LEU A 127 -3.90 7.44 -8.47
N LYS A 128 -3.09 6.69 -9.25
CA LYS A 128 -2.50 7.20 -10.49
C LYS A 128 -3.57 7.55 -11.53
N VAL A 129 -4.59 6.70 -11.68
CA VAL A 129 -5.72 6.97 -12.59
C VAL A 129 -6.47 8.23 -12.16
N LEU A 130 -6.81 8.36 -10.87
CA LEU A 130 -7.52 9.51 -10.30
C LEU A 130 -6.73 10.83 -10.41
N ILE A 131 -5.41 10.78 -10.49
CA ILE A 131 -4.55 11.96 -10.64
C ILE A 131 -4.42 12.38 -12.11
N VAL A 132 -4.60 11.45 -13.05
CA VAL A 132 -4.48 11.69 -14.49
C VAL A 132 -5.79 12.21 -15.11
N ILE A 133 -6.94 11.84 -14.56
CA ILE A 133 -8.28 12.28 -14.99
C ILE A 133 -8.61 13.61 -14.34
#